data_AF-A0A6I4VUZ8-F1
#
_entry.id   AF-A0A6I4VUZ8-F1
#
_cell.length_a   1.000
_cell.length_b   1.000
_cell.length_c   1.000
_cell.angle_alpha   90.00
_cell.angle_beta   90.00
_cell.angle_gamma   90.00
#
_symmetry.space_group_name_H-M   'P 1'
#
loop_
_entity.id
_entity.type
_entity.pdbx_description
1 polymer ?
#
loop_
_entity_poly.entity_id
_entity_poly.type
_entity_poly.pdbx_seq_one_letter_code
_entity_poly.pdbx_strand_id
1 'polypeptide(L)'
;MKAKLRAYAKTFVTINGKLVLQDPKTKGSQRSVSLTHTATEALKKHRIKQYEQKLEIGENYQDQDLIIATRFGTPIGPRNLLRSFYHIIEQNHLTKIRFHEC
;
A
#
# COMPACT_ATOMS: atom_id res chain seq x y z
N MET A 1 -17.22 -17.99 -5.41
CA MET A 1 -15.80 -18.38 -5.30
C MET A 1 -15.07 -17.43 -4.35
N LYS A 2 -14.55 -17.91 -3.21
CA LYS A 2 -13.70 -17.10 -2.33
C LYS A 2 -12.30 -17.04 -2.93
N ALA A 3 -11.91 -15.90 -3.50
CA ALA A 3 -10.53 -15.70 -3.93
C ALA A 3 -9.62 -15.66 -2.69
N LYS A 4 -8.80 -16.71 -2.49
CA LYS A 4 -7.70 -16.67 -1.51
C LYS A 4 -6.53 -15.95 -2.18
N LEU A 5 -6.37 -14.66 -1.91
CA LEU A 5 -5.16 -13.95 -2.31
C LEU A 5 -4.02 -14.40 -1.38
N ARG A 6 -2.95 -14.96 -1.95
CA ARG A 6 -1.70 -15.17 -1.21
C ARG A 6 -0.99 -13.82 -1.13
N ALA A 7 -1.20 -13.09 -0.04
CA ALA A 7 -0.44 -11.88 0.24
C ALA A 7 0.96 -12.29 0.74
N TYR A 8 1.99 -12.08 -0.09
CA TYR A 8 3.37 -12.14 0.37
C TYR A 8 3.67 -10.81 1.06
N ALA A 9 3.65 -10.79 2.39
CA ALA A 9 4.03 -9.62 3.17
C ALA A 9 5.55 -9.41 3.04
N LYS A 10 5.99 -8.78 1.95
CA LYS A 10 7.32 -8.16 1.90
C LYS A 10 7.18 -6.75 2.44
N THR A 11 8.05 -6.38 3.36
CA THR A 11 7.98 -5.08 4.04
C THR A 11 9.07 -4.18 3.49
N PHE A 12 8.73 -2.94 3.18
CA PHE A 12 9.74 -1.91 2.93
C PHE A 12 10.29 -1.41 4.25
N VAL A 13 11.60 -1.54 4.43
CA VAL A 13 12.36 -1.02 5.57
C VAL A 13 13.28 0.10 5.10
N THR A 14 13.49 1.10 5.95
CA THR A 14 14.45 2.17 5.64
C THR A 14 15.84 1.74 6.07
N ILE A 15 16.75 1.56 5.10
CA ILE A 15 18.17 1.29 5.33
C ILE A 15 18.96 2.43 4.70
N ASN A 16 19.76 3.15 5.49
CA ASN A 16 20.55 4.30 5.03
C ASN A 16 19.73 5.34 4.25
N GLY A 17 18.50 5.60 4.69
CA GLY A 17 17.58 6.55 4.05
C GLY A 17 16.83 6.03 2.81
N LYS A 18 17.06 4.78 2.39
CA LYS A 18 16.39 4.17 1.21
C LYS A 18 15.39 3.11 1.64
N LEU A 19 14.24 3.05 0.96
CA LEU A 19 13.27 1.97 1.15
C LEU A 19 13.76 0.72 0.42
N VAL A 20 14.00 -0.35 1.17
CA VAL A 20 14.44 -1.65 0.68
C VAL A 20 13.39 -2.68 1.00
N LEU A 21 13.01 -3.48 0.00
CA LEU A 21 12.08 -4.58 0.18
C LEU A 21 12.78 -5.74 0.88
N GLN A 22 12.24 -6.20 2.01
CA GLN A 22 12.81 -7.30 2.77
C GLN A 22 11.77 -8.41 2.96
N ASP A 23 12.24 -9.66 2.86
CA ASP A 23 11.45 -10.83 3.23
C ASP A 23 11.25 -10.90 4.76
N PRO A 24 10.14 -11.49 5.23
CA PRO A 24 9.94 -11.70 6.65
C PRO A 24 11.10 -12.48 7.27
N LYS A 25 11.53 -12.05 8.46
CA LYS A 25 12.63 -12.69 9.21
C LYS A 25 12.37 -14.17 9.50
N THR A 26 11.11 -14.59 9.57
CA THR A 26 10.72 -15.98 9.84
C THR A 26 9.66 -16.46 8.86
N LYS A 27 9.72 -17.76 8.53
CA LYS A 27 8.71 -18.42 7.66
C LYS A 27 7.29 -18.32 8.25
N GLY A 28 7.15 -18.32 9.58
CA GLY A 28 5.86 -18.22 10.26
C GLY A 28 5.11 -16.89 10.02
N SER A 29 5.81 -15.82 9.63
CA SER A 29 5.18 -14.54 9.26
C SER A 29 4.56 -14.56 7.86
N GLN A 30 4.88 -15.54 7.02
CA GLN A 30 4.25 -15.71 5.71
C GLN A 30 2.89 -16.40 5.90
N ARG A 31 1.81 -15.62 5.80
CA ARG A 31 0.44 -16.12 5.97
C ARG A 31 -0.48 -15.58 4.89
N SER A 32 -1.43 -16.41 4.49
CA SER A 32 -2.54 -15.94 3.65
C SER A 32 -3.59 -15.24 4.52
N VAL A 33 -4.17 -14.17 3.99
CA VAL A 33 -5.25 -13.43 4.65
C VAL A 33 -6.47 -13.46 3.74
N SER A 34 -7.63 -13.78 4.30
CA SER A 34 -8.89 -13.70 3.57
C SER A 34 -9.29 -12.24 3.41
N LEU A 35 -9.51 -11.81 2.17
CA LEU A 35 -10.04 -10.47 1.91
C LEU A 35 -11.56 -10.47 1.98
N THR A 36 -12.13 -9.45 2.61
CA THR A 36 -13.57 -9.20 2.56
C THR A 36 -13.96 -8.73 1.16
N HIS A 37 -15.25 -8.81 0.84
CA HIS A 37 -15.76 -8.28 -0.42
C HIS A 37 -15.45 -6.79 -0.57
N THR A 38 -15.70 -6.00 0.48
CA THR A 38 -15.39 -4.56 0.52
C THR A 38 -13.92 -4.27 0.24
N ALA A 39 -13.00 -5.01 0.88
CA ALA A 39 -11.57 -4.84 0.63
C ALA A 39 -11.19 -5.19 -0.83
N THR A 40 -11.80 -6.23 -1.39
CA THR A 40 -11.57 -6.66 -2.77
C THR A 40 -12.02 -5.58 -3.77
N GLU A 41 -13.20 -5.01 -3.58
CA GLU A 41 -13.72 -3.94 -4.44
C GLU A 41 -12.89 -2.66 -4.31
N ALA A 42 -12.45 -2.31 -3.11
CA ALA A 42 -11.55 -1.18 -2.90
C ALA A 42 -10.22 -1.35 -3.66
N LEU A 43 -9.61 -2.54 -3.62
CA LEU A 43 -8.38 -2.85 -4.34
C LEU A 43 -8.56 -2.80 -5.86
N LYS A 44 -9.69 -3.27 -6.40
CA LYS A 44 -10.01 -3.17 -7.83
C LYS A 44 -10.09 -1.70 -8.28
N LYS A 45 -10.84 -0.87 -7.53
CA LYS A 45 -10.94 0.57 -7.80
C LYS A 45 -9.57 1.25 -7.73
N HIS A 46 -8.75 0.89 -6.75
CA HIS A 46 -7.39 1.40 -6.64
C HIS A 46 -6.53 1.03 -7.85
N ARG A 47 -6.61 -0.21 -8.32
CA ARG A 47 -5.86 -0.69 -9.49
C ARG A 47 -6.22 0.09 -10.76
N ILE A 48 -7.50 0.42 -10.96
CA ILE A 48 -7.94 1.26 -12.09
C ILE A 48 -7.26 2.63 -12.02
N LYS A 49 -7.34 3.29 -10.85
CA LYS A 49 -6.70 4.60 -10.63
C LYS A 49 -5.17 4.55 -10.83
N GLN A 50 -4.53 3.47 -10.43
CA GLN A 50 -3.10 3.29 -10.63
C GLN A 50 -2.74 3.15 -12.12
N TYR A 51 -3.57 2.46 -12.91
CA TYR A 51 -3.38 2.42 -14.37
C TYR A 51 -3.57 3.78 -15.02
N GLU A 52 -4.55 4.57 -14.59
CA GLU A 52 -4.71 5.95 -15.05
C GLU A 52 -3.46 6.78 -14.76
N GLN A 53 -2.89 6.67 -13.55
CA GLN A 53 -1.64 7.35 -13.19
C GLN A 53 -0.46 6.88 -14.03
N LYS A 54 -0.37 5.58 -14.32
CA LYS A 54 0.66 5.00 -15.18
C LYS A 54 0.57 5.55 -16.61
N LEU A 55 -0.64 5.66 -17.16
CA LEU A 55 -0.87 6.25 -18.48
C LEU A 55 -0.55 7.75 -18.49
N GLU A 56 -0.96 8.48 -17.45
CA GLU A 56 -0.71 9.92 -17.32
C GLU A 56 0.79 10.25 -17.23
N ILE A 57 1.56 9.45 -16.49
CA ILE A 57 2.99 9.69 -16.28
C ILE A 57 3.84 9.11 -17.41
N GLY A 58 3.36 8.06 -18.08
CA GLY A 58 4.05 7.40 -19.18
C GLY A 58 5.38 6.78 -18.75
N GLU A 59 6.43 7.07 -19.52
CA GLU A 59 7.77 6.48 -19.34
C GLU A 59 8.41 6.79 -17.98
N ASN A 60 8.00 7.87 -17.32
CA ASN A 60 8.51 8.24 -16.00
C ASN A 60 7.89 7.42 -14.86
N TYR A 61 6.93 6.54 -15.15
CA TYR A 61 6.29 5.70 -14.14
C TYR A 61 7.19 4.52 -13.80
N GLN A 62 7.64 4.43 -12.54
CA GLN A 62 8.52 3.36 -12.07
C GLN A 62 7.70 2.14 -11.67
N ASP A 63 7.33 1.30 -12.64
CA ASP A 63 6.54 0.10 -12.37
C ASP A 63 7.37 -0.96 -11.62
N GLN A 64 7.01 -1.18 -10.36
CA GLN A 64 7.63 -2.17 -9.46
C GLN A 64 6.64 -3.27 -9.05
N ASP A 65 5.55 -3.46 -9.81
CA ASP A 65 4.47 -4.44 -9.54
C ASP A 65 3.85 -4.27 -8.12
N LEU A 66 3.79 -3.02 -7.65
CA LEU A 66 3.23 -2.69 -6.34
C LEU A 66 1.73 -2.46 -6.44
N ILE A 67 0.97 -3.10 -5.54
CA ILE A 67 -0.49 -2.86 -5.42
C ILE A 67 -0.77 -1.48 -4.85
N ILE A 68 0.05 -1.00 -3.91
CA ILE A 68 -0.05 0.34 -3.32
C ILE A 68 1.27 1.06 -3.59
N ALA A 69 1.22 2.07 -4.45
CA ALA A 69 2.38 2.85 -4.87
C ALA A 69 2.11 4.35 -4.74
N THR A 70 3.19 5.14 -4.73
CA THR A 70 3.11 6.58 -4.99
C THR A 70 2.59 6.82 -6.41
N ARG A 71 2.19 8.08 -6.70
CA ARG A 71 1.77 8.46 -8.06
C ARG A 71 2.79 8.06 -9.13
N PHE A 72 4.08 8.09 -8.83
CA PHE A 72 5.17 7.74 -9.75
C PHE A 72 5.56 6.25 -9.76
N GLY A 73 4.79 5.37 -9.14
CA GLY A 73 5.07 3.92 -9.10
C GLY A 73 6.07 3.47 -8.02
N THR A 74 6.70 4.41 -7.30
CA THR A 74 7.64 4.08 -6.21
C THR A 74 6.94 3.67 -4.90
N PRO A 75 7.63 2.95 -3.98
CA PRO A 75 7.07 2.54 -2.70
C PRO A 75 6.63 3.72 -1.80
N ILE A 76 5.54 3.55 -1.06
CA ILE A 76 5.10 4.51 -0.05
C ILE A 76 5.85 4.25 1.26
N GLY A 77 6.68 5.21 1.70
CA GLY A 77 7.31 5.15 3.01
C GLY A 77 6.31 5.33 4.17
N PRO A 78 6.57 4.77 5.36
CA PRO A 78 5.66 4.87 6.51
C PRO A 78 5.30 6.31 6.89
N ARG A 79 6.26 7.25 6.81
CA ARG A 79 6.02 8.67 7.08
C ARG A 79 5.06 9.31 6.08
N ASN A 80 5.16 8.94 4.79
CA ASN A 80 4.28 9.46 3.76
C ASN A 80 2.85 8.95 3.96
N LEU A 81 2.71 7.66 4.28
CA LEU A 81 1.42 7.05 4.62
C LEU A 81 0.76 7.74 5.82
N LEU A 82 1.51 7.91 6.91
CA LEU A 82 1.01 8.58 8.11
C LEU A 82 0.61 10.04 7.84
N ARG A 83 1.40 10.77 7.05
CA ARG A 83 1.06 12.15 6.66
C ARG A 83 -0.26 12.20 5.90
N SER A 84 -0.46 11.32 4.93
CA SER A 84 -1.73 11.24 4.20
C SER A 84 -2.90 10.85 5.10
N PHE A 85 -2.69 9.91 6.02
CA PHE A 85 -3.72 9.48 6.98
C PHE A 85 -4.16 10.61 7.90
N TYR A 86 -3.22 11.30 8.55
CA TYR A 86 -3.54 12.42 9.44
C TYR A 86 -4.16 13.60 8.69
N HIS A 87 -3.73 13.85 7.46
CA HIS A 87 -4.37 14.85 6.62
C HIS A 87 -5.85 14.52 6.37
N ILE A 88 -6.19 13.25 6.06
CA ILE A 88 -7.59 12.84 5.87
C ILE A 88 -8.42 13.03 7.15
N ILE A 89 -7.86 12.67 8.31
CA ILE A 89 -8.50 12.89 9.62
C ILE A 89 -8.80 14.38 9.83
N GLU A 90 -7.81 15.24 9.61
CA GLU A 90 -7.94 16.69 9.79
C GLU A 90 -8.97 17.30 8.83
N GLN A 91 -8.92 16.94 7.55
CA GLN A 91 -9.85 17.46 6.53
C GLN A 91 -11.31 17.07 6.77
N ASN A 92 -11.56 15.97 7.50
CA ASN A 92 -12.90 15.49 7.80
C ASN A 92 -13.31 15.77 9.27
N HIS A 93 -12.52 16.57 10.01
CA HIS A 93 -12.75 16.91 11.41
C HIS A 93 -12.96 15.67 12.32
N LEU A 94 -12.24 14.58 12.04
CA LEU A 94 -12.34 13.33 12.79
C LEU A 94 -11.43 13.33 14.01
N THR A 95 -11.78 12.53 15.02
CA THR A 95 -10.90 12.29 16.17
C THR A 95 -9.58 11.66 15.69
N LYS A 96 -8.47 12.26 16.12
CA LYS A 96 -7.14 11.74 15.81
C LYS A 96 -6.90 10.40 16.51
N ILE A 97 -6.75 9.34 15.71
CA ILE A 97 -6.36 8.01 16.17
C ILE A 97 -4.99 7.62 15.59
N ARG A 98 -4.33 6.62 16.18
CA ARG A 98 -3.09 6.06 15.60
C ARG A 98 -3.45 5.10 14.47
N PHE A 99 -2.61 5.05 13.44
CA PHE A 99 -2.84 4.18 12.27
C PHE A 99 -2.96 2.69 12.64
N HIS A 100 -2.31 2.25 13.72
CA HIS A 100 -2.36 0.85 14.19
C HIS A 100 -3.61 0.54 15.04
N GLU A 101 -4.48 1.51 15.29
CA GLU A 101 -5.74 1.36 16.04
C GLU A 101 -6.95 1.21 15.11
N CYS A 102 -6.74 1.30 13.79
CA CYS A 102 -7.78 1.08 12.77
C CYS A 102 -8.24 -0.38 12.69
#